data_AF-A0ABD2PY30-F1
#
_entry.id   AF-A0ABD2PY30-F1
#
_cell.length_a   1.000
_cell.length_b   1.000
_cell.length_c   1.000
_cell.angle_alpha   90.00
_cell.angle_beta   90.00
_cell.angle_gamma   90.00
#
_symmetry.space_group_name_H-M   'P 1'
#
loop_
_entity.id
_entity.type
_entity.pdbx_description
1 polymer ?
#
loop_
_entity_poly.entity_id
_entity_poly.type
_entity_poly.pdbx_seq_one_letter_code
_entity_poly.pdbx_strand_id
1 'polypeptide(L)'
;MDELPGTDAEMVPSEVRNWLATTFSRASQQITVRREKPKFRSVANAIRAGLLVEKMYKRTTASILTALSQDVIDYLKAEANNWSFSVFRLHELSGEHSLRAMGYYLINEYDLYNKFKLKSSALDHFLMQLESGYSKYHNPYHNLIHGADVAQTCHAIMQSSKLA
;
A
#
# COMPACT_ATOMS: atom_id res chain seq x y z
N MET A 1 -22.47 14.28 -25.44
CA MET A 1 -22.17 12.90 -25.01
C MET A 1 -21.48 12.31 -26.21
N ASP A 2 -20.14 12.44 -26.28
CA ASP A 2 -19.37 11.95 -27.42
C ASP A 2 -19.41 10.43 -27.39
N GLU A 3 -20.26 9.87 -28.25
CA GLU A 3 -20.27 8.43 -28.52
C GLU A 3 -18.92 8.06 -29.14
N LEU A 4 -18.19 7.17 -28.46
CA LEU A 4 -16.99 6.55 -29.01
C LEU A 4 -17.36 5.89 -30.35
N PRO A 5 -16.62 6.13 -31.44
CA PRO A 5 -16.89 5.48 -32.72
C PRO A 5 -16.82 3.97 -32.53
N GLY A 6 -17.87 3.27 -32.96
CA GLY A 6 -18.07 1.84 -32.74
C GLY A 6 -16.82 1.05 -33.09
N THR A 7 -16.18 0.47 -32.07
CA THR A 7 -15.17 -0.55 -32.29
C THR A 7 -15.91 -1.82 -32.69
N ASP A 8 -15.71 -2.28 -33.92
CA ASP A 8 -16.25 -3.55 -34.39
C ASP A 8 -15.81 -4.66 -33.43
N ALA A 9 -16.72 -5.13 -32.59
CA ALA A 9 -16.50 -6.25 -31.68
C ALA A 9 -16.05 -7.53 -32.41
N GLU A 10 -16.22 -7.57 -33.74
CA GLU A 10 -15.73 -8.61 -34.65
C GLU A 10 -14.19 -8.63 -34.82
N MET A 11 -13.47 -7.52 -34.58
CA MET A 11 -12.00 -7.46 -34.76
C MET A 11 -11.20 -8.09 -33.62
N VAL A 12 -11.82 -8.40 -32.48
CA VAL A 12 -11.11 -9.02 -31.34
C VAL A 12 -11.10 -10.55 -31.50
N PRO A 13 -9.94 -11.23 -31.46
CA PRO A 13 -9.88 -12.67 -31.57
C PRO A 13 -10.76 -13.38 -30.54
N SER A 14 -11.41 -14.49 -30.94
CA SER A 14 -12.32 -15.24 -30.06
C SER A 14 -11.64 -15.74 -28.79
N GLU A 15 -10.33 -16.04 -28.84
CA GLU A 15 -9.53 -16.40 -27.67
C GLU A 15 -9.49 -15.28 -26.62
N VAL A 16 -9.27 -14.04 -27.05
CA VAL A 16 -9.27 -12.87 -26.16
C VAL A 16 -10.67 -12.64 -25.58
N ARG A 17 -11.72 -12.74 -26.40
CA ARG A 17 -13.11 -12.62 -25.92
C ARG A 17 -13.46 -13.70 -24.89
N ASN A 18 -13.07 -14.95 -25.14
CA ASN A 18 -13.29 -16.07 -24.24
C ASN A 18 -12.51 -15.89 -22.94
N TRP A 19 -11.24 -15.49 -23.01
CA TRP A 19 -10.41 -15.22 -21.84
C TRP A 19 -10.99 -14.09 -20.97
N LEU A 20 -11.45 -13.00 -21.59
CA LEU A 20 -12.11 -11.89 -20.90
C LEU A 20 -13.38 -12.37 -20.18
N ALA A 21 -14.22 -13.15 -20.88
CA ALA A 21 -15.45 -13.69 -20.33
C ALA A 21 -15.18 -14.59 -19.11
N THR A 22 -14.21 -15.51 -19.21
CA THR A 22 -13.88 -16.44 -18.11
C THR A 22 -13.19 -15.77 -16.93
N THR A 23 -12.41 -14.70 -17.16
CA THR A 23 -11.60 -14.07 -16.11
C THR A 23 -12.39 -13.03 -15.31
N PHE A 24 -13.26 -12.25 -15.98
CA PHE A 24 -13.90 -11.09 -15.35
C PHE A 24 -15.41 -11.22 -15.13
N SER A 25 -16.11 -12.25 -15.65
CA SER A 25 -17.59 -12.30 -15.66
C SER A 25 -18.26 -12.98 -14.46
N ARG A 26 -17.70 -12.93 -13.24
CA ARG A 26 -18.39 -13.42 -12.03
C ARG A 26 -19.03 -12.28 -11.23
N ALA A 27 -20.34 -12.39 -10.99
CA ALA A 27 -21.15 -11.46 -10.23
C ALA A 27 -20.67 -11.32 -8.76
N SER A 28 -20.53 -10.09 -8.31
CA SER A 28 -20.06 -9.72 -6.97
C SER A 28 -21.12 -9.96 -5.89
N GLN A 29 -20.72 -10.61 -4.80
CA GLN A 29 -21.46 -10.62 -3.53
C GLN A 29 -21.09 -9.37 -2.73
N GLN A 30 -22.10 -8.62 -2.27
CA GLN A 30 -21.93 -7.43 -1.44
C GLN A 30 -21.66 -7.81 0.03
N ILE A 31 -20.61 -7.22 0.61
CA ILE A 31 -20.39 -7.17 2.07
C ILE A 31 -20.47 -5.70 2.50
N THR A 32 -21.45 -5.36 3.33
CA THR A 32 -21.59 -4.02 3.94
C THR A 32 -20.91 -3.98 5.31
N VAL A 33 -19.98 -3.04 5.52
CA VAL A 33 -19.39 -2.72 6.84
C VAL A 33 -19.79 -1.31 7.25
N ARG A 34 -20.34 -1.15 8.46
CA ARG A 34 -20.82 0.13 9.03
C ARG A 34 -19.75 0.73 9.96
N ARG A 35 -19.42 2.02 9.80
CA ARG A 35 -18.47 2.78 10.66
C ARG A 35 -19.20 3.89 11.42
N GLU A 36 -18.89 4.07 12.71
CA GLU A 36 -19.31 5.21 13.54
C GLU A 36 -18.19 6.26 13.72
N LYS A 37 -18.59 7.53 13.95
CA LYS A 37 -17.69 8.70 14.05
C LYS A 37 -17.62 9.25 15.49
N PRO A 38 -16.43 9.52 16.05
CA PRO A 38 -16.31 10.16 17.36
C PRO A 38 -16.31 11.69 17.27
N LYS A 39 -16.80 12.37 18.32
CA LYS A 39 -16.84 13.84 18.48
C LYS A 39 -15.85 14.30 19.55
N PHE A 40 -15.23 15.46 19.33
CA PHE A 40 -14.14 15.97 20.17
C PHE A 40 -14.46 17.33 20.81
N ARG A 41 -13.93 17.57 22.01
CA ARG A 41 -13.89 18.89 22.68
C ARG A 41 -12.53 19.12 23.35
N SER A 42 -12.19 20.42 23.41
CA SER A 42 -11.06 21.11 24.07
C SER A 42 -9.76 21.27 23.27
N VAL A 43 -9.59 22.49 22.74
CA VAL A 43 -8.56 22.91 21.79
C VAL A 43 -7.21 23.24 22.48
N ALA A 44 -7.21 23.71 23.73
CA ALA A 44 -5.97 24.16 24.38
C ALA A 44 -5.08 23.00 24.88
N ASN A 45 -5.67 21.92 25.38
CA ASN A 45 -4.95 20.69 25.72
C ASN A 45 -4.54 19.92 24.46
N ALA A 46 -5.32 20.03 23.38
CA ALA A 46 -5.01 19.40 22.09
C ALA A 46 -3.76 20.00 21.41
N ILE A 47 -3.45 21.29 21.62
CA ILE A 47 -2.24 21.91 21.05
C ILE A 47 -0.96 21.40 21.74
N ARG A 48 -0.94 21.38 23.09
CA ARG A 48 0.22 20.88 23.85
C ARG A 48 0.37 19.36 23.75
N ALA A 49 -0.75 18.62 23.78
CA ALA A 49 -0.75 17.20 23.48
C ALA A 49 -0.33 16.95 22.02
N GLY A 50 -0.80 17.78 21.08
CA GLY A 50 -0.45 17.70 19.66
C GLY A 50 1.05 17.81 19.41
N LEU A 51 1.73 18.79 20.02
CA LEU A 51 3.19 18.95 19.91
C LEU A 51 3.98 17.81 20.56
N LEU A 52 3.52 17.28 21.71
CA LEU A 52 4.16 16.14 22.36
C LEU A 52 3.93 14.84 21.56
N VAL A 53 2.70 14.63 21.07
CA VAL A 53 2.32 13.53 20.19
C VAL A 53 3.10 13.61 18.89
N GLU A 54 3.28 14.78 18.29
CA GLU A 54 4.08 14.97 17.08
C GLU A 54 5.56 14.65 17.32
N LYS A 55 6.12 15.04 18.47
CA LYS A 55 7.52 14.72 18.82
C LYS A 55 7.71 13.23 19.13
N MET A 56 6.72 12.59 19.78
CA MET A 56 6.70 11.13 19.98
C MET A 56 6.51 10.42 18.64
N TYR A 57 5.64 10.92 17.77
CA TYR A 57 5.38 10.42 16.43
C TYR A 57 6.65 10.45 15.59
N LYS A 58 7.37 11.58 15.51
CA LYS A 58 8.66 11.68 14.80
C LYS A 58 9.71 10.70 15.32
N ARG A 59 9.73 10.47 16.64
CA ARG A 59 10.68 9.54 17.27
C ARG A 59 10.33 8.07 17.02
N THR A 60 9.04 7.72 17.05
CA THR A 60 8.59 6.34 16.80
C THR A 60 8.60 6.00 15.30
N THR A 61 8.23 6.94 14.43
CA THR A 61 8.34 6.77 12.98
C THR A 61 9.79 6.53 12.55
N ALA A 62 10.73 7.33 13.09
CA ALA A 62 12.16 7.06 12.93
C ALA A 62 12.56 5.66 13.44
N SER A 63 11.98 5.19 14.55
CA SER A 63 12.28 3.88 15.15
C SER A 63 11.73 2.67 14.39
N ILE A 64 10.71 2.82 13.55
CA ILE A 64 10.18 1.70 12.74
C ILE A 64 10.96 1.61 11.43
N LEU A 65 11.26 2.77 10.83
CA LEU A 65 12.02 2.84 9.59
C LEU A 65 13.50 2.47 9.78
N THR A 66 14.03 2.38 11.00
CA THR A 66 15.39 1.85 11.24
C THR A 66 15.59 0.42 10.76
N ALA A 67 14.51 -0.33 10.49
CA ALA A 67 14.59 -1.64 9.85
C ALA A 67 14.95 -1.58 8.36
N LEU A 68 14.89 -0.40 7.73
CA LEU A 68 15.21 -0.16 6.33
C LEU A 68 16.53 0.62 6.21
N SER A 69 17.23 0.43 5.09
CA SER A 69 18.40 1.25 4.75
C SER A 69 17.99 2.68 4.43
N GLN A 70 18.91 3.64 4.59
CA GLN A 70 18.65 5.04 4.31
C GLN A 70 18.25 5.26 2.84
N ASP A 71 18.93 4.60 1.90
CA ASP A 71 18.64 4.69 0.46
C ASP A 71 17.21 4.24 0.13
N VAL A 72 16.73 3.17 0.79
CA VAL A 72 15.35 2.69 0.63
C VAL A 72 14.36 3.71 1.17
N ILE A 73 14.61 4.27 2.35
CA ILE A 73 13.76 5.30 2.95
C ILE A 73 13.67 6.53 2.06
N ASP A 74 14.80 6.99 1.54
CA ASP A 74 14.87 8.20 0.71
C ASP A 74 14.16 7.97 -0.63
N TYR A 75 14.36 6.81 -1.26
CA TYR A 75 13.64 6.44 -2.47
C TYR A 75 12.12 6.40 -2.25
N LEU A 76 11.66 5.74 -1.17
CA LEU A 76 10.24 5.63 -0.85
C LEU A 76 9.62 7.00 -0.56
N LYS A 77 10.28 7.86 0.20
CA LYS A 77 9.79 9.22 0.48
C LYS A 77 9.70 10.08 -0.78
N ALA A 78 10.64 9.93 -1.70
CA ALA A 78 10.65 10.69 -2.94
C ALA A 78 9.58 10.20 -3.92
N GLU A 79 9.43 8.87 -4.08
CA GLU A 79 8.71 8.30 -5.22
C GLU A 79 7.40 7.60 -4.86
N ALA A 80 7.14 7.21 -3.62
CA ALA A 80 5.98 6.35 -3.31
C ALA A 80 4.62 7.01 -3.61
N ASN A 81 4.53 8.34 -3.61
CA ASN A 81 3.33 9.08 -3.99
C ASN A 81 3.15 9.22 -5.52
N ASN A 82 4.15 8.83 -6.31
CA ASN A 82 4.16 8.98 -7.75
C ASN A 82 3.50 7.77 -8.42
N TRP A 83 2.65 8.01 -9.43
CA TRP A 83 2.08 6.94 -10.26
C TRP A 83 3.18 6.21 -11.05
N SER A 84 4.26 6.90 -11.40
CA SER A 84 5.41 6.34 -12.12
C SER A 84 6.44 5.66 -11.21
N PHE A 85 6.06 5.37 -9.95
CA PHE A 85 6.92 4.63 -9.01
C PHE A 85 7.43 3.32 -9.61
N SER A 86 8.70 3.00 -9.40
CA SER A 86 9.29 1.74 -9.87
C SER A 86 9.45 0.76 -8.72
N VAL A 87 8.53 -0.20 -8.64
CA VAL A 87 8.60 -1.29 -7.66
C VAL A 87 9.85 -2.16 -7.85
N PHE A 88 10.33 -2.31 -9.09
CA PHE A 88 11.56 -3.03 -9.39
C PHE A 88 12.78 -2.32 -8.80
N ARG A 89 12.81 -0.98 -8.89
CA ARG A 89 13.89 -0.20 -8.26
C ARG A 89 13.87 -0.33 -6.74
N LEU A 90 12.68 -0.32 -6.12
CA LEU A 90 12.57 -0.62 -4.70
C LEU A 90 13.10 -2.02 -4.37
N HIS A 91 12.76 -3.02 -5.19
CA HIS A 91 13.20 -4.40 -5.00
C HIS A 91 14.73 -4.52 -5.00
N GLU A 92 15.41 -3.86 -5.95
CA GLU A 92 16.88 -3.79 -5.98
C GLU A 92 17.44 -3.11 -4.73
N LEU A 93 16.96 -1.91 -4.39
CA LEU A 93 17.47 -1.12 -3.27
C LEU A 93 17.27 -1.79 -1.91
N SER A 94 16.19 -2.56 -1.77
CA SER A 94 15.85 -3.27 -0.54
C SER A 94 16.54 -4.63 -0.41
N GLY A 95 17.37 -5.04 -1.37
CA GLY A 95 18.01 -6.35 -1.35
C GLY A 95 17.00 -7.48 -1.51
N GLU A 96 16.09 -7.34 -2.49
CA GLU A 96 15.01 -8.27 -2.80
C GLU A 96 13.85 -8.33 -1.78
N HIS A 97 13.71 -7.30 -0.94
CA HIS A 97 12.70 -7.20 0.12
C HIS A 97 11.65 -6.08 -0.13
N SER A 98 11.16 -5.96 -1.37
CA SER A 98 10.27 -4.86 -1.75
C SER A 98 8.95 -4.81 -0.98
N LEU A 99 8.39 -5.97 -0.61
CA LEU A 99 7.10 -6.03 0.08
C LEU A 99 7.22 -5.67 1.56
N ARG A 100 8.28 -6.11 2.22
CA ARG A 100 8.62 -5.71 3.59
C ARG A 100 8.97 -4.24 3.65
N ALA A 101 9.76 -3.73 2.70
CA ALA A 101 10.09 -2.31 2.60
C ALA A 101 8.84 -1.44 2.41
N MET A 102 7.98 -1.76 1.44
CA MET A 102 6.72 -1.05 1.20
C MET A 102 5.78 -1.18 2.40
N GLY A 103 5.67 -2.36 3.02
CA GLY A 103 4.84 -2.59 4.20
C GLY A 103 5.26 -1.72 5.40
N TYR A 104 6.55 -1.66 5.69
CA TYR A 104 7.10 -0.78 6.73
C TYR A 104 6.79 0.69 6.43
N TYR A 105 7.01 1.11 5.18
CA TYR A 105 6.75 2.49 4.76
C TYR A 105 5.29 2.88 4.92
N LEU A 106 4.34 2.08 4.42
CA LEU A 106 2.92 2.42 4.49
C LEU A 106 2.38 2.39 5.93
N ILE A 107 2.81 1.43 6.75
CA ILE A 107 2.42 1.37 8.17
C ILE A 107 2.91 2.61 8.92
N ASN A 108 4.08 3.12 8.56
CA ASN A 108 4.63 4.35 9.07
C ASN A 108 3.88 5.58 8.53
N GLU A 109 3.70 5.68 7.22
CA GLU A 109 3.08 6.81 6.50
C GLU A 109 1.66 7.10 6.98
N TYR A 110 0.89 6.05 7.27
CA TYR A 110 -0.49 6.15 7.77
C TYR A 110 -0.60 6.15 9.30
N ASP A 111 0.51 6.28 10.03
CA ASP A 111 0.57 6.22 11.50
C ASP A 111 -0.09 4.97 12.11
N LEU A 112 -0.11 3.85 11.38
CA LEU A 112 -0.81 2.64 11.84
C LEU A 112 -0.10 1.99 13.02
N TYR A 113 1.23 2.12 13.07
CA TYR A 113 2.02 1.59 14.19
C TYR A 113 1.59 2.19 15.53
N ASN A 114 1.56 3.53 15.65
CA ASN A 114 1.21 4.16 16.92
C ASN A 114 -0.30 4.02 17.18
N LYS A 115 -1.13 4.24 16.15
CA LYS A 115 -2.58 4.18 16.26
C LYS A 115 -3.09 2.84 16.77
N PHE A 116 -2.49 1.74 16.31
CA PHE A 116 -2.84 0.39 16.77
C PHE A 116 -1.90 -0.18 17.83
N LYS A 117 -0.91 0.60 18.28
CA LYS A 117 0.08 0.22 19.28
C LYS A 117 0.75 -1.11 18.93
N LEU A 118 1.18 -1.24 17.68
CA LEU A 118 1.80 -2.45 17.19
C LEU A 118 3.11 -2.72 17.96
N LYS A 119 3.35 -3.99 18.29
CA LYS A 119 4.64 -4.40 18.84
C LYS A 119 5.64 -4.49 17.69
N SER A 120 6.79 -3.82 17.80
CA SER A 120 7.86 -3.84 16.78
C SER A 120 8.21 -5.25 16.32
N SER A 121 8.38 -6.20 17.25
CA SER A 121 8.70 -7.57 16.91
C SER A 121 7.56 -8.27 16.17
N ALA A 122 6.30 -8.04 16.55
CA ALA A 122 5.17 -8.64 15.86
C ALA A 122 5.03 -8.11 14.43
N LEU A 123 5.27 -6.82 14.22
CA LEU A 123 5.28 -6.21 12.89
C LEU A 123 6.39 -6.80 12.02
N ASP A 124 7.62 -6.87 12.54
CA ASP A 124 8.75 -7.38 11.79
C ASP A 124 8.55 -8.83 11.35
N HIS A 125 8.17 -9.70 12.29
CA HIS A 125 7.86 -11.10 11.99
C HIS A 125 6.69 -11.22 11.00
N PHE A 126 5.66 -10.38 11.13
CA PHE A 126 4.55 -10.40 10.19
C PHE A 126 5.02 -10.10 8.75
N LEU A 127 5.80 -9.03 8.56
CA LEU A 127 6.28 -8.65 7.23
C LEU A 127 7.25 -9.68 6.65
N MET A 128 8.13 -10.26 7.47
CA MET A 128 9.01 -11.35 7.05
C MET A 128 8.23 -12.60 6.60
N GLN A 129 7.24 -13.02 7.38
CA GLN A 129 6.42 -14.20 7.06
C GLN A 129 5.52 -13.95 5.85
N LEU A 130 5.04 -12.72 5.68
CA LEU A 130 4.27 -12.31 4.50
C LEU A 130 5.11 -12.46 3.23
N GLU A 131 6.33 -11.93 3.21
CA GLU A 131 7.25 -12.09 2.10
C GLU A 131 7.58 -13.56 1.81
N SER A 132 7.91 -14.33 2.85
CA SER A 132 8.17 -15.77 2.72
C SER A 132 6.98 -16.50 2.07
N GLY A 133 5.76 -16.12 2.44
CA GLY A 133 4.53 -16.66 1.86
C GLY A 133 4.40 -16.38 0.36
N TYR A 134 4.72 -15.16 -0.08
CA TYR A 134 4.71 -14.79 -1.51
C TYR A 134 5.81 -15.52 -2.32
N SER A 135 6.98 -15.74 -1.72
CA SER A 135 8.10 -16.42 -2.39
C SER A 135 7.96 -17.95 -2.44
N LYS A 136 7.06 -18.54 -1.64
CA LYS A 136 6.95 -19.99 -1.44
C LYS A 136 6.96 -20.83 -2.73
N TYR A 137 6.27 -20.37 -3.77
CA TYR A 137 6.08 -21.13 -5.01
C TYR A 137 6.88 -20.58 -6.21
N HIS A 138 7.73 -19.57 -6.00
CA HIS A 138 8.52 -18.95 -7.08
C HIS A 138 7.65 -18.54 -8.28
N ASN A 139 6.47 -17.99 -7.99
CA ASN A 139 5.55 -17.57 -9.04
C ASN A 139 6.19 -16.44 -9.87
N PRO A 140 6.14 -16.51 -11.21
CA PRO A 140 6.76 -15.48 -12.04
C PRO A 140 6.08 -14.11 -11.92
N TYR A 141 4.79 -14.07 -11.54
CA TYR A 141 4.02 -12.83 -11.39
C TYR A 141 3.45 -12.63 -9.98
N HIS A 142 2.71 -13.60 -9.44
CA HIS A 142 2.10 -13.50 -8.10
C HIS A 142 3.15 -13.72 -6.98
N ASN A 143 4.07 -12.79 -6.87
CA ASN A 143 5.22 -12.79 -5.96
C ASN A 143 5.29 -11.49 -5.14
N LEU A 144 6.34 -11.35 -4.33
CA LEU A 144 6.49 -10.22 -3.42
C LEU A 144 6.63 -8.87 -4.14
N ILE A 145 7.13 -8.85 -5.38
CA ILE A 145 7.23 -7.62 -6.17
C ILE A 145 5.82 -7.15 -6.51
N HIS A 146 4.98 -8.05 -7.02
CA HIS A 146 3.58 -7.73 -7.31
C HIS A 146 2.78 -7.34 -6.07
N GLY A 147 3.00 -8.01 -4.93
CA GLY A 147 2.39 -7.62 -3.66
C GLY A 147 2.75 -6.19 -3.24
N ALA A 148 4.01 -5.78 -3.42
CA ALA A 148 4.47 -4.43 -3.13
C ALA A 148 3.88 -3.39 -4.11
N ASP A 149 3.82 -3.73 -5.39
CA ASP A 149 3.28 -2.89 -6.46
C ASP A 149 1.81 -2.55 -6.25
N VAL A 150 0.99 -3.56 -5.94
CA VAL A 150 -0.44 -3.39 -5.65
C VAL A 150 -0.63 -2.53 -4.39
N ALA A 151 0.18 -2.72 -3.35
CA ALA A 151 0.09 -1.92 -2.13
C ALA A 151 0.43 -0.45 -2.38
N GLN A 152 1.49 -0.18 -3.15
CA GLN A 152 1.88 1.18 -3.52
C GLN A 152 0.85 1.83 -4.45
N THR A 153 0.31 1.09 -5.41
CA THR A 153 -0.75 1.60 -6.30
C THR A 153 -1.99 1.98 -5.50
N CYS A 154 -2.41 1.16 -4.53
CA CYS A 154 -3.50 1.50 -3.62
C CYS A 154 -3.21 2.81 -2.86
N HIS A 155 -1.98 2.99 -2.38
CA HIS A 155 -1.53 4.23 -1.74
C HIS A 155 -1.60 5.43 -2.69
N ALA A 156 -1.06 5.33 -3.90
CA ALA A 156 -1.11 6.40 -4.90
C ALA A 156 -2.55 6.77 -5.29
N ILE A 157 -3.45 5.79 -5.40
CA ILE A 157 -4.89 6.02 -5.62
C ILE A 157 -5.49 6.78 -4.43
N MET A 158 -5.24 6.36 -3.19
CA MET A 158 -5.75 7.05 -2.00
C MET A 158 -5.24 8.50 -1.86
N GLN A 159 -4.04 8.79 -2.34
CA GLN A 159 -3.46 10.14 -2.32
C GLN A 159 -3.97 11.03 -3.47
N SER A 160 -4.17 10.45 -4.66
CA SER A 160 -4.62 11.18 -5.85
C SER A 160 -6.13 11.40 -5.87
N SER A 161 -6.89 10.45 -5.34
CA SER A 161 -8.32 10.64 -5.09
C SER A 161 -8.48 11.44 -3.81
N LYS A 162 -9.35 12.46 -3.80
CA LYS A 162 -9.68 13.25 -2.59
C LYS A 162 -10.50 12.45 -1.56
N LEU A 163 -10.17 11.16 -1.38
CA LEU A 163 -10.82 10.23 -0.45
C LEU A 163 -10.18 10.26 0.95
N ALA A 164 -9.07 10.99 1.13
CA ALA A 164 -8.41 11.25 2.40
C ALA A 164 -8.95 12.49 3.11
#